data_AF-A0A6B3I4U7-F1
#
_entry.id   AF-A0A6B3I4U7-F1
#
_cell.length_a   1.000
_cell.length_b   1.000
_cell.length_c   1.000
_cell.angle_alpha   90.00
_cell.angle_beta   90.00
_cell.angle_gamma   90.00
#
_symmetry.space_group_name_H-M   'P 1'
#
loop_
_entity.id
_entity.type
_entity.pdbx_description
1 polymer ?
#
loop_
_entity_poly.entity_id
_entity_poly.type
_entity_poly.pdbx_seq_one_letter_code
_entity_poly.pdbx_strand_id
1 'polypeptide(L)'
;MSERWAVVETDDGGAEVAPLAADGSLAGPVVREAGPVEAVRSRPGVGRWVWRATAGIYPRLLAAGVRVERCYDVEAAETLLLGHEGRLGEPHSAAAALARLRGTAVPPDPPTRA
;
A
#
# COMPACT_ATOMS: atom_id res chain seq x y z
N MET A 1 -0.82 17.18 -12.25
CA MET A 1 -1.45 16.10 -11.45
C MET A 1 -0.37 15.41 -10.65
N SER A 2 -0.57 15.13 -9.37
CA SER A 2 0.48 14.51 -8.53
C SER A 2 0.75 13.09 -9.01
N GLU A 3 1.97 12.83 -9.44
CA GLU A 3 2.47 11.49 -9.74
C GLU A 3 2.27 10.58 -8.52
N ARG A 4 1.74 9.37 -8.76
CA ARG A 4 1.46 8.37 -7.73
C ARG A 4 2.34 7.15 -7.97
N TRP A 5 2.84 6.56 -6.90
CA TRP A 5 3.63 5.32 -6.98
C TRP A 5 3.13 4.31 -5.96
N ALA A 6 3.05 3.05 -6.37
CA ALA A 6 2.82 1.93 -5.47
C ALA A 6 4.15 1.44 -4.91
N VAL A 7 4.14 1.02 -3.65
CA VAL A 7 5.22 0.22 -3.05
C VAL A 7 4.62 -0.96 -2.30
N VAL A 8 5.17 -2.15 -2.53
CA VAL A 8 4.77 -3.40 -1.90
C VAL A 8 6.03 -4.09 -1.38
N GLU A 9 6.06 -4.40 -0.09
CA GLU A 9 7.14 -5.21 0.48
C GLU A 9 7.01 -6.66 0.01
N THR A 10 8.15 -7.27 -0.31
CA THR A 10 8.25 -8.69 -0.67
C THR A 10 8.70 -9.52 0.53
N ASP A 11 8.40 -10.82 0.52
CA ASP A 11 8.71 -11.72 1.65
C ASP A 11 10.22 -11.87 1.93
N ASP A 12 11.07 -11.60 0.93
CA ASP A 12 12.53 -11.57 1.03
C ASP A 12 13.08 -10.25 1.61
N GLY A 13 12.21 -9.35 2.07
CA GLY A 13 12.56 -8.07 2.65
C GLY A 13 12.81 -6.95 1.64
N GLY A 14 12.71 -7.26 0.34
CA GLY A 14 12.75 -6.30 -0.76
C GLY A 14 11.46 -5.47 -0.89
N ALA A 15 11.37 -4.72 -1.98
CA ALA A 15 10.14 -4.06 -2.39
C ALA A 15 9.95 -4.06 -3.91
N GLU A 16 8.69 -4.15 -4.32
CA GLU A 16 8.25 -3.91 -5.69
C GLU A 16 7.61 -2.53 -5.76
N VAL A 17 7.99 -1.74 -6.77
CA VAL A 17 7.63 -0.34 -6.91
C VAL A 17 7.29 0.00 -8.35
N ALA A 18 6.22 0.76 -8.57
CA ALA A 18 5.78 1.13 -9.92
C ALA A 18 5.00 2.46 -9.92
N PRO A 19 5.09 3.26 -10.99
CA PRO A 19 4.24 4.43 -11.15
C PRO A 19 2.80 4.00 -11.44
N LEU A 20 1.84 4.77 -10.93
CA LEU A 20 0.41 4.57 -11.13
C LEU A 20 -0.20 5.71 -11.93
N ALA A 21 -1.10 5.36 -12.84
CA ALA A 21 -1.97 6.30 -13.52
C ALA A 21 -3.07 6.82 -12.58
N ALA A 22 -3.85 7.79 -13.05
CA ALA A 22 -4.91 8.41 -12.26
C ALA A 22 -6.01 7.43 -11.83
N ASP A 23 -6.25 6.40 -12.61
CA ASP A 23 -7.22 5.32 -12.38
C ASP A 23 -6.66 4.16 -11.52
N GLY A 24 -5.39 4.22 -11.14
CA GLY A 24 -4.71 3.18 -10.36
C GLY A 24 -4.09 2.05 -11.18
N SER A 25 -4.18 2.10 -12.51
CA SER A 25 -3.44 1.17 -13.39
C SER A 25 -1.94 1.46 -13.37
N LEU A 26 -1.11 0.46 -13.73
CA LEU A 26 0.34 0.65 -13.86
C LEU A 26 0.63 1.61 -15.02
N ALA A 27 1.36 2.68 -14.73
CA ALA A 27 1.82 3.67 -15.72
C ALA A 27 3.25 3.38 -16.23
N GLY A 28 3.83 2.24 -15.84
CA GLY A 28 5.21 1.88 -16.14
C GLY A 28 5.57 0.51 -15.59
N PRO A 29 6.82 0.06 -15.78
CA PRO A 29 7.26 -1.25 -15.31
C PRO A 29 7.29 -1.33 -13.78
N VAL A 30 7.07 -2.54 -13.27
CA VAL A 30 7.37 -2.87 -11.88
C VAL A 30 8.88 -3.05 -11.75
N VAL A 31 9.48 -2.36 -10.79
CA VAL A 31 10.91 -2.45 -10.49
C VAL A 31 11.08 -3.05 -9.10
N ARG A 32 12.12 -3.86 -8.90
CA ARG A 32 12.53 -4.34 -7.57
C ARG A 32 13.59 -3.46 -6.95
N GLU A 33 13.43 -3.24 -5.65
CA GLU A 33 14.31 -2.48 -4.79
C GLU A 33 14.72 -3.33 -3.58
N ALA A 34 15.82 -2.96 -2.94
CA ALA A 34 16.33 -3.66 -1.76
C ALA A 34 15.38 -3.60 -0.55
N GLY A 35 14.39 -2.71 -0.58
CA GLY A 35 13.37 -2.57 0.45
C GLY A 35 12.58 -1.28 0.29
N PRO A 36 11.54 -1.06 1.11
CA PRO A 36 10.67 0.11 0.99
C PRO A 36 11.41 1.43 1.24
N VAL A 37 12.46 1.41 2.08
CA VAL A 37 13.31 2.59 2.35
C VAL A 37 14.01 3.04 1.07
N GLU A 38 14.66 2.12 0.34
CA GLU A 38 15.39 2.47 -0.87
C GLU A 38 14.43 2.86 -2.00
N ALA A 39 13.29 2.17 -2.10
CA ALA A 39 12.24 2.50 -3.05
C ALA A 39 11.77 3.95 -2.91
N VAL A 40 11.56 4.42 -1.68
CA VAL A 40 11.11 5.79 -1.40
C VAL A 40 12.25 6.80 -1.53
N ARG A 41 13.44 6.49 -0.97
CA ARG A 41 14.59 7.41 -0.94
C ARG A 41 15.08 7.77 -2.34
N SER A 42 15.11 6.80 -3.25
CA SER A 42 15.54 7.01 -4.65
C SER A 42 14.54 7.82 -5.49
N ARG A 43 13.36 8.15 -4.94
CA ARG A 43 12.26 8.81 -5.66
C ARG A 43 11.71 10.04 -4.93
N PRO A 44 12.54 11.08 -4.68
CA PRO A 44 12.15 12.25 -3.88
C PRO A 44 11.06 13.11 -4.54
N GLY A 45 10.84 12.98 -5.86
CA GLY A 45 9.81 13.72 -6.60
C GLY A 45 8.39 13.15 -6.51
N VAL A 46 8.22 11.97 -5.89
CA VAL A 46 6.91 11.31 -5.83
C VAL A 46 5.96 12.10 -4.92
N GLY A 47 4.90 12.62 -5.52
CA GLY A 47 3.95 13.47 -4.80
C GLY A 47 2.99 12.69 -3.90
N ARG A 48 2.73 11.40 -4.16
CA ARG A 48 1.91 10.55 -3.29
C ARG A 48 2.26 9.07 -3.44
N TRP A 49 2.48 8.40 -2.31
CA TRP A 49 2.68 6.96 -2.25
C TRP A 49 1.35 6.20 -2.09
N VAL A 50 1.30 4.98 -2.58
CA VAL A 50 0.23 4.01 -2.33
C VAL A 50 0.88 2.77 -1.74
N TRP A 51 0.43 2.37 -0.57
CA TRP A 51 0.93 1.17 0.09
C TRP A 51 -0.21 0.39 0.72
N ARG A 52 0.08 -0.86 1.06
CA ARG A 52 -0.87 -1.76 1.70
C ARG A 52 -1.40 -1.19 3.02
N ALA A 53 -0.50 -0.93 3.97
CA ALA A 53 -0.82 -0.46 5.31
C ALA A 53 0.33 0.39 5.88
N THR A 54 0.00 1.55 6.41
CA THR A 54 0.95 2.53 6.96
C THR A 54 1.73 1.95 8.13
N ALA A 55 1.06 1.18 9.00
CA ALA A 55 1.66 0.54 10.15
C ALA A 55 2.80 -0.44 9.77
N GLY A 56 2.72 -1.07 8.59
CA GLY A 56 3.75 -2.00 8.11
C GLY A 56 4.99 -1.31 7.54
N ILE A 57 4.84 -0.11 6.98
CA ILE A 57 5.89 0.52 6.16
C ILE A 57 6.49 1.78 6.79
N TYR A 58 5.65 2.68 7.32
CA TYR A 58 6.06 4.02 7.71
C TYR A 58 7.04 4.04 8.90
N PRO A 59 6.92 3.17 9.93
CA PRO A 59 7.90 3.11 11.01
C PRO A 59 9.33 2.85 10.50
N ARG A 60 9.50 1.96 9.50
CA ARG A 60 10.80 1.65 8.90
C ARG A 60 11.36 2.84 8.10
N LEU A 61 10.50 3.57 7.39
CA LEU A 61 10.90 4.78 6.67
C LEU A 61 11.40 5.86 7.66
N LEU A 62 10.64 6.10 8.73
CA LEU A 62 11.01 7.06 9.76
C LEU A 62 12.33 6.70 10.46
N ALA A 63 12.51 5.43 10.81
CA ALA A 63 13.76 4.95 11.41
C ALA A 63 14.98 5.16 10.48
N ALA A 64 14.77 5.16 9.17
CA ALA A 64 15.79 5.44 8.16
C ALA A 64 15.91 6.93 7.78
N GLY A 65 15.22 7.82 8.50
CA GLY A 65 15.22 9.27 8.23
C GLY A 65 14.46 9.68 6.96
N VAL A 66 13.68 8.78 6.37
CA VAL A 66 12.89 9.04 5.16
C VAL A 66 11.48 9.47 5.57
N ARG A 67 11.06 10.66 5.12
CA ARG A 67 9.70 11.17 5.37
C ARG A 67 8.88 11.17 4.09
N VAL A 68 7.64 10.72 4.22
CA VAL A 68 6.61 10.79 3.17
C VAL A 68 5.52 11.72 3.65
N GLU A 69 5.20 12.73 2.85
CA GLU A 69 4.18 13.73 3.19
C GLU A 69 2.76 13.23 2.92
N ARG A 70 2.57 12.43 1.86
CA ARG A 70 1.25 12.00 1.40
C ARG A 70 1.28 10.54 0.98
N CYS A 71 0.31 9.79 1.48
CA CYS A 71 0.06 8.40 1.07
C CYS A 71 -1.43 8.14 0.82
N TYR A 72 -1.72 7.02 0.18
CA TYR A 72 -2.95 6.26 0.32
C TYR A 72 -2.61 4.94 0.98
N ASP A 73 -3.42 4.60 1.97
CA ASP A 73 -3.35 3.35 2.71
C ASP A 73 -4.58 2.53 2.32
N VAL A 74 -4.33 1.39 1.67
CA VAL A 74 -5.39 0.55 1.10
C VAL A 74 -6.25 -0.06 2.20
N GLU A 75 -5.64 -0.57 3.28
CA GLU A 75 -6.37 -1.21 4.37
C GLU A 75 -7.16 -0.19 5.21
N ALA A 76 -6.63 1.02 5.39
CA ALA A 76 -7.38 2.12 6.00
C ALA A 76 -8.58 2.55 5.15
N ALA A 77 -8.42 2.64 3.82
CA ALA A 77 -9.53 2.95 2.92
C ALA A 77 -10.62 1.87 2.96
N GLU A 78 -10.24 0.59 2.91
CA GLU A 78 -11.18 -0.52 2.98
C GLU A 78 -11.96 -0.52 4.31
N THR A 79 -11.27 -0.26 5.43
CA THR A 79 -11.91 -0.17 6.75
C THR A 79 -13.01 0.91 6.77
N LEU A 80 -12.75 2.08 6.18
CA LEU A 80 -13.73 3.17 6.10
C LEU A 80 -14.91 2.81 5.20
N LEU A 81 -14.67 2.17 4.06
CA LEU A 81 -15.72 1.72 3.14
C LEU A 81 -16.61 0.66 3.80
N LEU A 82 -16.01 -0.32 4.49
CA LEU A 82 -16.75 -1.32 5.25
C LEU A 82 -17.58 -0.68 6.37
N GLY A 83 -17.02 0.29 7.09
CA GLY A 83 -17.77 1.07 8.07
C GLY A 83 -18.97 1.79 7.47
N HIS A 84 -18.79 2.42 6.31
CA HIS A 84 -19.86 3.08 5.57
C HIS A 84 -20.98 2.11 5.14
N GLU A 85 -20.61 0.88 4.77
CA GLU A 85 -21.55 -0.19 4.39
C GLU A 85 -22.19 -0.91 5.59
N GLY A 86 -21.87 -0.54 6.84
CA GLY A 86 -22.37 -1.22 8.04
C GLY A 86 -21.70 -2.58 8.31
N ARG A 87 -20.53 -2.81 7.73
CA ARG A 87 -19.74 -4.05 7.76
C ARG A 87 -18.43 -3.89 8.53
N LEU A 88 -18.38 -2.93 9.45
CA LEU A 88 -17.21 -2.66 10.26
C LEU A 88 -16.77 -3.93 11.01
N GLY A 89 -15.48 -4.25 10.92
CA GLY A 89 -14.89 -5.44 11.55
C GLY A 89 -14.82 -6.67 10.64
N GLU A 90 -15.39 -6.62 9.42
CA GLU A 90 -15.06 -7.60 8.39
C GLU A 90 -13.59 -7.53 7.95
N PRO A 91 -13.06 -8.60 7.33
CA PRO A 91 -11.72 -8.58 6.77
C PRO A 91 -11.50 -7.41 5.80
N HIS A 92 -10.44 -6.64 6.05
CA HIS A 92 -10.13 -5.36 5.41
C HIS A 92 -8.71 -5.30 4.81
N SER A 93 -7.99 -6.42 4.82
CA SER A 93 -6.69 -6.54 4.15
C SER A 93 -6.80 -6.28 2.65
N ALA A 94 -5.68 -5.94 2.00
CA ALA A 94 -5.67 -5.73 0.54
C ALA A 94 -6.16 -6.98 -0.24
N ALA A 95 -5.91 -8.18 0.27
CA ALA A 95 -6.43 -9.43 -0.30
C ALA A 95 -7.96 -9.54 -0.12
N ALA A 96 -8.48 -9.16 1.04
CA ALA A 96 -9.92 -9.11 1.30
C ALA A 96 -10.63 -8.09 0.40
N ALA A 97 -10.08 -6.87 0.29
CA ALA A 97 -10.58 -5.82 -0.60
C ALA A 97 -10.60 -6.29 -2.07
N LEU A 98 -9.51 -6.92 -2.53
CA LEU A 98 -9.43 -7.46 -3.90
C LEU A 98 -10.44 -8.59 -4.14
N ALA A 99 -10.62 -9.49 -3.16
CA ALA A 99 -11.58 -10.57 -3.27
C ALA A 99 -13.02 -10.03 -3.38
N ARG A 100 -13.36 -9.05 -2.55
CA ARG A 100 -14.65 -8.35 -2.57
C ARG A 100 -14.88 -7.65 -3.92
N LEU A 101 -13.88 -6.92 -4.42
CA LEU A 101 -13.93 -6.27 -5.74
C LEU A 101 -14.15 -7.28 -6.88
N ARG A 102 -13.60 -8.49 -6.77
CA ARG A 102 -13.73 -9.57 -7.77
C ARG A 102 -14.94 -10.48 -7.55
N GLY A 103 -15.71 -10.29 -6.48
CA GLY A 103 -16.82 -11.19 -6.11
C GLY A 103 -16.37 -12.61 -5.74
N THR A 104 -15.13 -12.79 -5.26
CA THR A 104 -14.60 -14.08 -4.82
C THR A 104 -14.67 -14.22 -3.29
N ALA A 105 -14.42 -15.42 -2.76
CA ALA A 105 -14.40 -15.66 -1.32
C ALA A 105 -13.38 -14.74 -0.62
N VAL A 106 -13.85 -14.03 0.41
CA VAL A 106 -13.03 -13.08 1.18
C VAL A 106 -12.17 -13.87 2.18
N PRO A 107 -10.83 -13.81 2.09
CA PRO A 107 -9.95 -14.44 3.08
C PRO A 107 -10.02 -13.71 4.43
N PRO A 108 -9.74 -14.41 5.55
CA PRO A 108 -9.53 -13.73 6.82
C PRO A 108 -8.29 -12.81 6.71
N ASP A 109 -8.29 -11.75 7.51
CA ASP A 109 -7.10 -10.90 7.61
C ASP A 109 -5.94 -11.67 8.23
N PRO A 110 -4.70 -11.40 7.79
CA PRO A 110 -3.54 -11.91 8.48
C PRO A 110 -3.48 -11.33 9.90
N PRO A 111 -2.79 -12.01 10.83
CA PRO A 111 -2.60 -11.48 12.17
C PRO A 111 -1.97 -10.08 12.12
N THR A 112 -2.45 -9.19 12.99
CA THR A 112 -1.89 -7.85 13.16
C THR A 112 -0.39 -7.96 13.44
N ARG A 113 0.45 -7.30 12.64
CA ARG A 113 1.89 -7.25 12.92
C ARG A 113 2.11 -6.39 14.17
N ALA A 114 2.93 -6.90 15.07
CA ALA A 114 3.36 -6.19 16.28
C ALA A 114 4.32 -5.04 15.95
#